data_AF-A0A238TBU5-F1
#
_entry.id   AF-A0A238TBU5-F1
#
_cell.length_a   1.000
_cell.length_b   1.000
_cell.length_c   1.000
_cell.angle_alpha   90.00
_cell.angle_beta   90.00
_cell.angle_gamma   90.00
#
_symmetry.space_group_name_H-M   'P 1'
#
loop_
_entity.id
_entity.type
_entity.pdbx_description
1 polymer ?
#
loop_
_entity_poly.entity_id
_entity_poly.type
_entity_poly.pdbx_seq_one_letter_code
_entity_poly.pdbx_strand_id
1 'polypeptide(L)'
;MPHAQWYCLQENLSHEERLWLKAHKVVQFADNVDYANISGVMAQLDFAVSTDTPIIHIAGAIVIPSLVILSGRTYDWRWGIVGGDE
;
A
#
# COMPACT_ATOMS: atom_id res chain seq x y z
N MET A 1 6.22 2.69 14.20
CA MET A 1 4.91 2.66 14.87
C MET A 1 4.77 1.34 15.64
N PRO A 2 4.97 1.31 16.97
CA PRO A 2 5.01 0.07 17.75
C PRO A 2 3.65 -0.61 17.99
N HIS A 3 2.54 0.08 17.70
CA HIS A 3 1.17 -0.44 17.90
C HIS A 3 0.38 -0.61 16.59
N ALA A 4 1.00 -0.41 15.43
CA ALA A 4 0.33 -0.56 14.14
C ALA A 4 0.06 -2.04 13.85
N GLN A 5 -1.13 -2.34 13.32
CA GLN A 5 -1.43 -3.61 12.69
C GLN A 5 -1.20 -3.46 11.19
N TRP A 6 -0.39 -4.36 10.64
CA TRP A 6 0.02 -4.28 9.23
C TRP A 6 -0.76 -5.29 8.40
N TYR A 7 -1.20 -4.82 7.23
CA TYR A 7 -1.90 -5.60 6.22
C TYR A 7 -1.20 -5.43 4.87
N CYS A 8 -0.99 -6.53 4.15
CA CYS A 8 -0.36 -6.54 2.84
C CYS A 8 -1.43 -6.67 1.75
N LEU A 9 -1.48 -5.66 0.87
CA LEU A 9 -2.36 -5.64 -0.31
C LEU A 9 -1.61 -5.95 -1.62
N GLN A 10 -0.34 -6.38 -1.54
CA GLN A 10 0.42 -6.77 -2.74
C GLN A 10 -0.01 -8.17 -3.22
N GLU A 11 -0.34 -8.24 -4.50
CA GLU A 11 -0.61 -9.48 -5.23
C GLU A 11 0.68 -10.19 -5.65
N ASN A 12 0.55 -11.47 -6.02
CA ASN A 12 1.61 -12.24 -6.65
C ASN A 12 2.90 -12.35 -5.81
N LEU A 13 2.75 -12.39 -4.48
CA LEU A 13 3.89 -12.60 -3.59
C LEU A 13 4.60 -13.92 -3.90
N SER A 14 5.93 -13.85 -3.96
CA SER A 14 6.81 -15.00 -3.99
C SER A 14 6.67 -15.85 -2.72
N HIS A 15 7.20 -17.08 -2.77
CA HIS A 15 7.21 -17.97 -1.62
C HIS A 15 7.95 -17.36 -0.41
N GLU A 16 9.08 -16.70 -0.67
CA GLU A 16 9.91 -16.07 0.37
C GLU A 16 9.18 -14.89 1.04
N GLU A 17 8.53 -14.04 0.26
CA GLU A 17 7.74 -12.93 0.78
C GLU A 17 6.57 -13.42 1.65
N ARG A 18 5.87 -14.47 1.23
CA ARG A 18 4.78 -15.08 2.03
C ARG A 18 5.28 -15.62 3.36
N LEU A 19 6.44 -16.29 3.37
CA LEU A 19 7.06 -16.75 4.61
C LEU A 19 7.46 -15.59 5.51
N TRP A 20 8.01 -14.52 4.93
CA TRP A 20 8.41 -13.33 5.66
C TRP A 20 7.20 -12.66 6.33
N LEU A 21 6.09 -12.46 5.60
CA LEU A 21 4.86 -11.89 6.17
C LEU A 21 4.33 -12.74 7.33
N LYS A 22 4.31 -14.06 7.16
CA LYS A 22 3.87 -15.00 8.21
C LYS A 22 4.74 -14.90 9.46
N ALA A 23 6.06 -14.83 9.30
CA ALA A 23 6.99 -14.69 10.43
C ALA A 23 6.79 -13.38 11.21
N HIS A 24 6.37 -12.31 10.52
CA HIS A 24 6.11 -10.99 11.11
C HIS A 24 4.63 -10.74 11.44
N LYS A 25 3.77 -11.76 11.30
CA LYS A 25 2.32 -11.69 11.57
C LYS A 25 1.59 -10.59 10.77
N VAL A 26 2.03 -10.35 9.54
CA VAL A 26 1.36 -9.45 8.59
C VAL A 26 0.34 -10.27 7.81
N VAL A 27 -0.92 -9.85 7.84
CA VAL A 27 -2.00 -10.53 7.11
C VAL A 27 -2.01 -10.06 5.65
N GLN A 28 -2.08 -10.99 4.70
CA GLN A 28 -2.17 -10.69 3.27
C GLN A 28 -3.63 -10.82 2.80
N PHE A 29 -4.15 -9.80 2.10
CA PHE A 29 -5.52 -9.80 1.56
C PHE A 29 -5.61 -9.94 0.04
N ALA A 30 -4.54 -9.59 -0.68
CA ALA A 30 -4.59 -9.35 -2.12
C ALA A 30 -5.03 -10.57 -2.96
N ASP A 31 -4.58 -11.77 -2.61
CA ASP A 31 -4.85 -12.97 -3.42
C ASP A 31 -6.32 -13.41 -3.39
N ASN A 32 -7.13 -12.87 -2.49
CA ASN A 32 -8.53 -13.28 -2.27
C ASN A 32 -9.54 -12.15 -2.53
N VAL A 33 -9.10 -11.00 -3.03
CA VAL A 33 -9.94 -9.79 -3.14
C VAL A 33 -9.78 -9.18 -4.52
N ASP A 34 -10.88 -9.14 -5.29
CA ASP A 34 -10.93 -8.40 -6.56
C ASP A 34 -10.67 -6.90 -6.32
N TYR A 35 -10.06 -6.22 -7.29
CA TYR A 35 -9.83 -4.77 -7.26
C TYR A 35 -11.11 -3.97 -6.99
N ALA A 36 -12.27 -4.44 -7.47
CA ALA A 36 -13.55 -3.81 -7.17
C ALA A 36 -13.86 -3.79 -5.64
N ASN A 37 -13.35 -4.77 -4.90
CA ASN A 37 -13.54 -4.91 -3.46
C ASN A 37 -12.36 -4.36 -2.62
N ILE A 38 -11.21 -4.08 -3.24
CA ILE A 38 -10.02 -3.58 -2.51
C ILE A 38 -10.31 -2.25 -1.81
N SER A 39 -11.12 -1.38 -2.43
CA SER A 39 -11.50 -0.08 -1.86
C SER A 39 -12.27 -0.22 -0.55
N GLY A 40 -13.15 -1.23 -0.43
CA GLY A 40 -13.88 -1.53 0.79
C GLY A 40 -12.98 -2.01 1.92
N VAL A 41 -11.94 -2.79 1.60
CA VAL A 41 -10.90 -3.18 2.56
C VAL A 41 -10.08 -1.96 2.97
N MET A 42 -9.66 -1.16 2.00
CA MET A 42 -8.85 0.03 2.24
C MET A 42 -9.59 1.07 3.09
N ALA A 43 -10.91 1.22 2.94
CA ALA A 43 -11.72 2.13 3.75
C ALA A 43 -11.71 1.82 5.26
N GLN A 44 -11.20 0.65 5.68
CA GLN A 44 -10.99 0.30 7.08
C GLN A 44 -9.58 0.61 7.60
N LEU A 45 -8.69 1.13 6.74
CA LEU A 45 -7.31 1.45 7.09
C LEU A 45 -7.18 2.90 7.54
N ASP A 46 -6.38 3.12 8.58
CA ASP A 46 -6.06 4.47 9.06
C ASP A 46 -4.99 5.16 8.21
N PHE A 47 -4.16 4.37 7.49
CA PHE A 47 -3.01 4.85 6.74
C PHE A 47 -2.59 3.87 5.63
N ALA A 48 -2.08 4.37 4.51
CA ALA A 48 -1.54 3.55 3.43
C ALA A 48 -0.06 3.86 3.13
N VAL A 49 0.78 2.84 3.00
CA VAL A 49 2.15 2.98 2.50
C VAL A 49 2.28 2.17 1.22
N SER A 50 2.74 2.78 0.13
CA SER A 50 2.91 2.07 -1.14
C SER A 50 3.95 2.74 -2.04
N THR A 51 4.30 2.07 -3.13
CA THR A 51 5.00 2.68 -4.28
C THR A 51 3.95 3.18 -5.29
N ASP A 52 4.37 3.60 -6.50
CA ASP A 52 3.45 3.97 -7.59
C ASP A 52 2.71 2.75 -8.15
N THR A 53 1.72 2.26 -7.38
CA THR A 53 0.85 1.13 -7.71
C THR A 53 -0.61 1.59 -7.69
N PRO A 54 -1.57 0.84 -8.26
CA PRO A 54 -2.99 1.17 -8.17
C PRO A 54 -3.48 1.44 -6.74
N ILE A 55 -2.90 0.79 -5.73
CA ILE A 55 -3.25 0.97 -4.31
C ILE A 55 -3.06 2.43 -3.87
N ILE A 56 -1.98 3.11 -4.28
CA ILE A 56 -1.76 4.48 -3.81
C ILE A 56 -2.73 5.48 -4.45
N HIS A 57 -3.09 5.25 -5.71
CA HIS A 57 -4.09 6.05 -6.41
C HIS A 57 -5.48 5.86 -5.81
N ILE A 58 -5.85 4.61 -5.46
CA ILE A 58 -7.10 4.33 -4.75
C ILE A 58 -7.11 5.03 -3.39
N ALA A 59 -6.02 4.94 -2.62
CA ALA A 59 -5.91 5.60 -1.31
C ALA A 59 -6.16 7.11 -1.42
N GLY A 60 -5.56 7.77 -2.41
CA GLY A 60 -5.82 9.18 -2.70
C GLY A 60 -7.29 9.45 -3.09
N ALA A 61 -7.89 8.60 -3.93
CA ALA A 61 -9.27 8.75 -4.37
C ALA A 61 -10.31 8.60 -3.24
N ILE A 62 -10.00 7.78 -2.23
CA ILE A 62 -10.89 7.56 -1.07
C ILE A 62 -10.42 8.28 0.20
N VAL A 63 -9.49 9.25 0.06
CA VAL A 63 -9.05 10.16 1.12
C VAL A 63 -8.45 9.43 2.34
N ILE A 64 -7.62 8.42 2.10
CA ILE A 64 -6.82 7.77 3.14
C ILE A 64 -5.46 8.47 3.24
N PRO A 65 -5.04 8.92 4.43
CA PRO A 65 -3.69 9.44 4.65
C PRO A 65 -2.64 8.44 4.17
N SER A 66 -1.67 8.89 3.38
CA SER A 66 -0.75 7.97 2.73
C SER A 66 0.68 8.49 2.59
N LEU A 67 1.61 7.53 2.52
CA LEU A 67 3.02 7.76 2.22
C LEU A 67 3.39 7.00 0.94
N VAL A 68 3.93 7.73 -0.02
CA VAL A 68 4.41 7.15 -1.29
C VAL A 68 5.92 7.04 -1.25
N ILE A 69 6.43 5.83 -1.45
CA ILE A 69 7.86 5.56 -1.56
C ILE A 69 8.22 5.50 -3.04
N LEU A 70 9.00 6.48 -3.49
CA LEU A 70 9.42 6.60 -4.89
C LEU A 70 10.90 6.26 -5.04
N SER A 71 11.24 5.61 -6.15
CA SER A 71 12.63 5.39 -6.52
C SER A 71 13.29 6.74 -6.84
N GLY A 72 14.37 7.08 -6.13
CA GLY A 72 15.13 8.30 -6.39
C GLY A 72 15.81 8.33 -7.77
N ARG A 73 15.88 7.20 -8.48
CA ARG A 73 16.43 7.12 -9.84
C ARG A 73 15.37 7.19 -10.93
N THR A 74 14.15 6.76 -10.61
CA THR A 74 13.08 6.51 -11.57
C THR A 74 11.73 6.77 -10.88
N TYR A 75 11.39 8.04 -10.70
CA TYR A 75 10.06 8.45 -10.26
C TYR A 75 9.29 9.03 -11.45
N ASP A 76 7.97 8.85 -11.44
CA ASP A 76 7.09 9.44 -12.45
C ASP A 76 6.97 10.95 -12.19
N TRP A 77 7.00 11.74 -13.27
CA TRP A 77 6.95 13.20 -13.21
C TRP A 77 5.71 13.74 -12.49
N ARG A 78 4.61 12.96 -12.44
CA ARG A 78 3.35 13.31 -11.75
C ARG A 78 3.53 13.53 -10.24
N TRP A 79 4.58 12.97 -9.63
CA TRP A 79 4.79 13.07 -8.18
C TRP A 79 5.55 14.32 -7.73
N GLY A 80 6.14 15.09 -8.65
CA GLY A 80 7.00 16.21 -8.31
C GLY A 80 8.28 15.79 -7.59
N ILE A 81 9.10 16.77 -7.20
CA ILE A 81 10.41 16.55 -6.54
C ILE A 81 10.35 16.89 -5.04
N VAL A 82 9.28 17.53 -4.61
CA VAL A 82 9.06 18.00 -3.23
C VAL A 82 7.62 17.64 -2.88
N GLY A 83 7.38 17.07 -1.69
CA GLY A 83 6.02 16.84 -1.20
C GLY A 83 5.28 18.16 -1.04
N GLY A 84 4.00 18.20 -1.43
CA GLY A 84 3.14 19.36 -1.19
C GLY A 84 2.71 19.44 0.27
N ASP A 85 2.41 20.65 0.75
CA ASP A 85 1.95 20.94 2.12
C ASP A 85 0.43 20.73 2.33
N GLU A 86 -0.24 19.97 1.46
CA GLU A 86 -1.70 19.75 1.54
C GLU A 86 -2.11 18.77 2.65
#